data_AF-A0A633J2S2-F1
#
_entry.id   AF-A0A633J2S2-F1
#
_cell.length_a   1.000
_cell.length_b   1.000
_cell.length_c   1.000
_cell.angle_alpha   90.00
_cell.angle_beta   90.00
_cell.angle_gamma   90.00
#
_symmetry.space_group_name_H-M   'P 1'
#
loop_
_entity.id
_entity.type
_entity.pdbx_description
1 polymer ?
#
loop_
_entity_poly.entity_id
_entity_poly.type
_entity_poly.pdbx_seq_one_letter_code
_entity_poly.pdbx_strand_id
1 'polypeptide(L)'
;AKYRSSEFDMFIPVQETTSSLLFGQLGFRDHDNSSFDGRTYVNVGMGYRQEVNGWLFGVNTFLDADIRYSHLRGGIGGEVYKDSLAFSGNYYFPLTGWKTSAVHELHDERPAYGFDLRTKGTLPDFPWFSGELTYEQYYGDKVDLLGNGTLSRNPRAAGAALVWNPVPLLEVRAGYRDAGNGGSQAEGGLRVNYSFGTPLHEQLDYRNVGAPSNTTNRHAFVDRNYDIVMAYREQASKIRITAMPVSGLSGTLVTLMATVDSRYPIEKVEWSGDAELLAGLQLQGSLGSGLILPQLPLTATDGQEYSLYLTVTDSRGTRVTSERIPVRVTQDETSFRSWINVINDDVQVEDGNFVISTPLPAGEEGKVIEWHYVRERSEEEWTSLKPRHIKYQSDMPGLAFKALGGTERDGHWVERVLVTHIGDDARSLKLHIEASGPDDKHPVKGTVLLQAQSDSIAQKVTSVEVLFTPGTEEANGSVTAPVVGTEMRARTLCVNNTDCTDAFNYQWEISDEMKSWQSVPGATKATWLLPYSLNGESLQNKYIRVRIISDKENAKSSTAASDAN
;
A
#
# COMPACT_ATOMS: atom_id res chain seq x y z
N ALA A 1 29.27 -33.03 -46.43
CA ALA A 1 28.43 -33.92 -45.59
C ALA A 1 28.72 -33.57 -44.14
N LYS A 2 27.72 -33.16 -43.37
CA LYS A 2 27.87 -32.88 -41.93
C LYS A 2 27.43 -34.16 -41.22
N TYR A 3 28.33 -34.82 -40.49
CA TYR A 3 27.98 -36.03 -39.73
C TYR A 3 27.17 -35.63 -38.50
N ARG A 4 26.14 -36.41 -38.16
CA ARG A 4 25.25 -36.15 -37.02
C ARG A 4 25.90 -36.54 -35.68
N SER A 5 26.68 -37.62 -35.69
CA SER A 5 27.51 -38.07 -34.57
C SER A 5 28.79 -38.73 -35.09
N SER A 6 29.82 -38.78 -34.25
CA SER A 6 31.02 -39.60 -34.42
C SER A 6 31.27 -40.38 -33.13
N GLU A 7 31.57 -41.66 -33.26
CA GLU A 7 31.61 -42.62 -32.13
C GLU A 7 32.89 -43.46 -32.18
N PHE A 8 33.44 -43.76 -31.01
CA PHE A 8 34.57 -44.67 -30.81
C PHE A 8 34.34 -45.50 -29.55
N ASP A 9 34.36 -46.83 -29.69
CA ASP A 9 34.25 -47.77 -28.58
C ASP A 9 35.43 -48.76 -28.58
N MET A 10 35.91 -49.09 -27.38
CA MET A 10 37.00 -50.04 -27.15
C MET A 10 36.57 -51.09 -26.13
N PHE A 11 36.62 -52.36 -26.52
CA PHE A 11 36.34 -53.51 -25.68
C PHE A 11 37.66 -54.13 -25.21
N ILE A 12 37.79 -54.40 -23.91
CA ILE A 12 39.03 -54.84 -23.29
C ILE A 12 38.75 -56.11 -22.48
N PRO A 13 39.16 -57.31 -22.96
CA PRO A 13 39.11 -58.52 -22.16
C PRO A 13 40.12 -58.40 -21.01
N VAL A 14 39.65 -58.48 -19.76
CA VAL A 14 40.49 -58.34 -18.55
C VAL A 14 40.92 -59.71 -18.04
N GLN A 15 39.98 -60.65 -17.97
CA GLN A 15 40.23 -62.03 -17.57
C GLN A 15 39.30 -62.96 -18.34
N GLU A 16 39.89 -63.95 -19.01
CA GLU A 16 39.16 -64.85 -19.90
C GLU A 16 39.43 -66.32 -19.58
N THR A 17 38.39 -67.14 -19.63
CA THR A 17 38.44 -68.60 -19.58
C THR A 17 37.65 -69.20 -20.74
N THR A 18 37.65 -70.53 -20.87
CA THR A 18 36.86 -71.22 -21.90
C THR A 18 35.37 -71.00 -21.78
N SER A 19 34.83 -70.62 -20.62
CA SER A 19 33.39 -70.37 -20.41
C SER A 19 33.04 -69.00 -19.84
N SER A 20 34.01 -68.15 -19.51
CA SER A 20 33.75 -66.88 -18.83
C SER A 20 34.63 -65.73 -19.33
N LEU A 21 34.11 -64.51 -19.27
CA LEU A 21 34.89 -63.30 -19.57
C LEU A 21 34.52 -62.17 -18.62
N LEU A 22 35.52 -61.61 -17.94
CA LEU A 22 35.47 -60.30 -17.33
C LEU A 22 36.06 -59.29 -18.32
N PHE A 23 35.35 -58.20 -18.58
CA PHE A 23 35.76 -57.18 -19.55
C PHE A 23 35.54 -55.77 -19.04
N GLY A 24 36.32 -54.84 -19.57
CA GLY A 24 36.08 -53.39 -19.51
C GLY A 24 35.68 -52.85 -20.88
N GLN A 25 34.92 -51.77 -20.90
CA GLN A 25 34.56 -51.07 -22.13
C GLN A 25 34.68 -49.56 -21.94
N LEU A 26 35.26 -48.89 -22.94
CA LEU A 26 35.38 -47.44 -23.01
C LEU A 26 34.67 -46.94 -24.26
N GLY A 27 33.94 -45.84 -24.14
CA GLY A 27 33.23 -45.21 -25.25
C GLY A 27 33.43 -43.70 -25.26
N PHE A 28 33.50 -43.13 -26.45
CA PHE A 28 33.50 -41.70 -26.71
C PHE A 28 32.57 -41.41 -27.87
N ARG A 29 31.73 -40.39 -27.74
CA ARG A 29 30.91 -39.89 -28.84
C ARG A 29 30.75 -38.39 -28.80
N ASP A 30 30.73 -37.81 -29.98
CA ASP A 30 30.53 -36.39 -30.19
C ASP A 30 29.35 -36.18 -31.13
N HIS A 31 28.41 -35.33 -30.74
CA HIS A 31 27.24 -35.01 -31.53
C HIS A 31 27.34 -33.60 -32.10
N ASP A 32 26.73 -33.36 -33.25
CA ASP A 32 26.56 -32.00 -33.75
C ASP A 32 25.37 -31.29 -33.08
N ASN A 33 25.21 -29.98 -33.27
CA ASN A 33 24.13 -29.22 -32.62
C ASN A 33 22.71 -29.67 -33.01
N SER A 34 22.53 -30.51 -34.04
CA SER A 34 21.20 -31.05 -34.42
C SER A 34 20.87 -32.37 -33.72
N SER A 35 21.80 -32.90 -32.92
CA SER A 35 21.73 -34.19 -32.25
C SER A 35 22.19 -34.03 -30.81
N PHE A 36 21.33 -34.32 -29.84
CA PHE A 36 21.62 -34.17 -28.41
C PHE A 36 22.28 -32.82 -28.06
N ASP A 37 21.85 -31.74 -28.72
CA ASP A 37 22.34 -30.36 -28.52
C ASP A 37 23.87 -30.20 -28.59
N GLY A 38 24.54 -31.03 -29.39
CA GLY A 38 25.99 -30.99 -29.56
C GLY A 38 26.77 -31.52 -28.35
N ARG A 39 26.16 -32.39 -27.54
CA ARG A 39 26.82 -33.01 -26.38
C ARG A 39 27.94 -33.95 -26.80
N THR A 40 28.92 -34.07 -25.91
CA THR A 40 30.02 -35.04 -26.00
C THR A 40 29.93 -35.98 -24.82
N TYR A 41 29.78 -37.28 -25.08
CA TYR A 41 29.64 -38.29 -24.04
C TYR A 41 30.86 -39.20 -23.95
N VAL A 42 31.24 -39.53 -22.73
CA VAL A 42 32.24 -40.56 -22.39
C VAL A 42 31.55 -41.65 -21.59
N ASN A 43 31.80 -42.92 -21.91
CA ASN A 43 31.28 -44.04 -21.13
C ASN A 43 32.42 -44.92 -20.66
N VAL A 44 32.30 -45.39 -19.43
CA VAL A 44 33.21 -46.38 -18.85
C VAL A 44 32.34 -47.46 -18.24
N GLY A 45 32.55 -48.70 -18.67
CA GLY A 45 31.80 -49.84 -18.20
C GLY A 45 32.67 -51.03 -17.88
N MET A 46 32.10 -51.93 -17.09
CA MET A 46 32.64 -53.26 -16.84
C MET A 46 31.51 -54.28 -16.91
N GLY A 47 31.84 -55.50 -17.31
CA GLY A 47 30.86 -56.57 -17.38
C GLY A 47 31.47 -57.94 -17.25
N TYR A 48 30.60 -58.90 -16.98
CA TYR A 48 30.95 -60.30 -16.85
C TYR A 48 29.99 -61.14 -17.67
N ARG A 49 30.52 -62.05 -18.47
CA ARG A 49 29.77 -63.02 -19.28
C ARG A 49 30.16 -64.44 -18.91
N GLN A 50 29.17 -65.33 -18.83
CA GLN A 50 29.35 -66.74 -18.49
C GLN A 50 28.50 -67.62 -19.40
N GLU A 51 29.12 -68.63 -19.98
CA GLU A 51 28.47 -69.65 -20.79
C GLU A 51 28.02 -70.83 -19.93
N VAL A 52 26.74 -71.21 -20.06
CA VAL A 52 26.11 -72.33 -19.35
C VAL A 52 25.19 -73.07 -20.32
N ASN A 53 25.45 -74.36 -20.58
CA ASN A 53 24.62 -75.21 -21.45
C ASN A 53 24.37 -74.59 -22.85
N GLY A 54 25.39 -73.95 -23.43
CA GLY A 54 25.32 -73.28 -24.72
C GLY A 54 24.49 -71.99 -24.73
N TRP A 55 24.19 -71.40 -23.57
CA TRP A 55 23.67 -70.05 -23.44
C TRP A 55 24.75 -69.16 -22.83
N LEU A 56 24.90 -67.95 -23.33
CA LEU A 56 25.81 -66.96 -22.75
C LEU A 56 24.98 -65.93 -21.99
N PHE A 57 25.22 -65.80 -20.70
CA PHE A 57 24.57 -64.81 -19.84
C PHE A 57 25.56 -63.72 -19.50
N GLY A 58 25.12 -62.47 -19.53
CA GLY A 58 25.95 -61.30 -19.24
C GLY A 58 25.29 -60.38 -18.23
N VAL A 59 26.12 -59.73 -17.41
CA VAL A 59 25.75 -58.56 -16.60
C VAL A 59 26.78 -57.48 -16.80
N ASN A 60 26.34 -56.23 -16.84
CA ASN A 60 27.24 -55.08 -17.03
C ASN A 60 26.76 -53.87 -16.23
N THR A 61 27.70 -52.96 -15.97
CA THR A 61 27.44 -51.65 -15.35
C THR A 61 28.24 -50.58 -16.08
N PHE A 62 27.66 -49.41 -16.23
CA PHE A 62 28.26 -48.27 -16.94
C PHE A 62 28.11 -46.98 -16.14
N LEU A 63 29.14 -46.14 -16.24
CA LEU A 63 29.12 -44.74 -15.90
C LEU A 63 29.22 -43.94 -17.19
N ASP A 64 28.19 -43.16 -17.51
CA ASP A 64 28.17 -42.27 -18.65
C ASP A 64 28.32 -40.82 -18.17
N ALA A 65 29.17 -40.06 -18.84
CA ALA A 65 29.45 -38.67 -18.53
C ALA A 65 29.21 -37.79 -19.76
N ASP A 66 28.34 -36.79 -19.62
CA ASP A 66 28.29 -35.63 -20.51
C ASP A 66 29.37 -34.64 -20.07
N ILE A 67 30.40 -34.51 -20.89
CA ILE A 67 31.55 -33.66 -20.63
C ILE A 67 31.21 -32.18 -20.85
N ARG A 68 30.30 -31.88 -21.78
CA ARG A 68 29.99 -30.51 -22.19
C ARG A 68 29.13 -29.78 -21.16
N TYR A 69 28.11 -30.45 -20.62
CA TYR A 69 27.19 -29.87 -19.63
C TYR A 69 27.26 -30.54 -18.25
N SER A 70 28.25 -31.42 -18.04
CA SER A 70 28.59 -31.98 -16.72
C SER A 70 27.46 -32.80 -16.08
N HIS A 71 26.89 -33.74 -16.82
CA HIS A 71 25.92 -34.71 -16.31
C HIS A 71 26.50 -36.10 -16.19
N LEU A 72 26.09 -36.84 -15.16
CA LEU A 72 26.46 -38.24 -14.96
C LEU A 72 25.22 -39.12 -14.92
N ARG A 73 25.27 -40.24 -15.64
CA ARG A 73 24.24 -41.28 -15.67
C ARG A 73 24.88 -42.62 -15.30
N GLY A 74 24.18 -43.38 -14.48
CA GLY A 74 24.50 -44.78 -14.20
C GLY A 74 23.65 -45.68 -15.09
N GLY A 75 24.21 -46.82 -15.49
CA GLY A 75 23.51 -47.86 -16.22
C GLY A 75 23.83 -49.24 -15.66
N ILE A 76 22.82 -50.10 -15.59
CA ILE A 76 22.97 -51.53 -15.31
C ILE A 76 22.29 -52.33 -16.40
N GLY A 77 22.92 -53.41 -16.87
CA GLY A 77 22.45 -54.20 -18.00
C GLY A 77 22.53 -55.70 -17.75
N GLY A 78 21.58 -56.42 -18.33
CA GLY A 78 21.57 -57.88 -18.42
C GLY A 78 21.53 -58.32 -19.88
N GLU A 79 22.24 -59.40 -20.20
CA GLU A 79 22.39 -59.92 -21.56
C GLU A 79 22.15 -61.44 -21.58
N VAL A 80 21.50 -61.92 -22.64
CA VAL A 80 21.31 -63.34 -22.92
C VAL A 80 21.57 -63.58 -24.39
N TYR A 81 22.50 -64.48 -24.70
CA TYR A 81 22.79 -64.88 -26.07
C TYR A 81 22.58 -66.38 -26.25
N LYS A 82 22.12 -66.72 -27.45
CA LYS A 82 22.05 -68.08 -27.97
C LYS A 82 22.49 -68.06 -29.42
N ASP A 83 23.79 -68.23 -29.63
CA ASP A 83 24.41 -68.22 -30.97
C ASP A 83 24.00 -66.97 -31.77
N SER A 84 23.18 -67.11 -32.80
CA SER A 84 22.77 -66.00 -33.67
C SER A 84 21.61 -65.14 -33.14
N LEU A 85 21.17 -65.35 -31.89
CA LEU A 85 20.15 -64.53 -31.22
C LEU A 85 20.69 -63.92 -29.94
N ALA A 86 20.46 -62.62 -29.75
CA ALA A 86 20.84 -61.87 -28.57
C ALA A 86 19.66 -61.06 -28.03
N PHE A 87 19.52 -61.01 -26.71
CA PHE A 87 18.59 -60.16 -25.99
C PHE A 87 19.34 -59.38 -24.92
N SER A 88 19.12 -58.07 -24.83
CA SER A 88 19.63 -57.24 -23.74
C SER A 88 18.54 -56.37 -23.15
N GLY A 89 18.68 -56.08 -21.86
CA GLY A 89 17.84 -55.12 -21.16
C GLY A 89 18.72 -54.23 -20.29
N ASN A 90 18.56 -52.92 -20.41
CA ASN A 90 19.36 -51.94 -19.70
C ASN A 90 18.47 -50.97 -18.94
N TYR A 91 18.85 -50.63 -17.72
CA TYR A 91 18.20 -49.61 -16.90
C TYR A 91 19.15 -48.45 -16.64
N TYR A 92 18.64 -47.23 -16.80
CA TYR A 92 19.38 -45.99 -16.70
C TYR A 92 18.82 -45.11 -15.59
N PHE A 93 19.72 -44.51 -14.82
CA PHE A 93 19.36 -43.61 -13.73
C PHE A 93 20.34 -42.43 -13.64
N PRO A 94 19.86 -41.21 -13.33
CA PRO A 94 20.71 -40.06 -13.09
C PRO A 94 21.57 -40.24 -11.84
N LEU A 95 22.85 -39.92 -11.98
CA LEU A 95 23.77 -39.72 -10.85
C LEU A 95 23.95 -38.24 -10.51
N THR A 96 23.77 -37.35 -11.50
CA THR A 96 23.64 -35.90 -11.28
C THR A 96 22.18 -35.48 -11.15
N GLY A 97 21.90 -34.63 -10.16
CA GLY A 97 20.60 -33.96 -10.03
C GLY A 97 20.35 -32.89 -11.08
N TRP A 98 19.23 -32.17 -10.92
CA TRP A 98 18.83 -31.04 -11.74
C TRP A 98 19.86 -29.90 -11.69
N LYS A 99 20.21 -29.37 -12.85
CA LYS A 99 21.08 -28.20 -13.03
C LYS A 99 20.45 -27.26 -14.04
N THR A 100 20.77 -25.97 -13.98
CA THR A 100 20.34 -25.00 -15.01
C THR A 100 20.76 -25.51 -16.39
N SER A 101 19.80 -25.62 -17.31
CA SER A 101 20.07 -26.02 -18.68
C SER A 101 20.80 -24.90 -19.42
N ALA A 102 21.82 -25.28 -20.17
CA ALA A 102 22.54 -24.37 -21.06
C ALA A 102 21.95 -24.36 -22.48
N VAL A 103 21.00 -25.25 -22.77
CA VAL A 103 20.44 -25.47 -24.12
C VAL A 103 18.96 -25.09 -24.21
N HIS A 104 18.22 -25.16 -23.08
CA HIS A 104 16.85 -24.68 -22.96
C HIS A 104 16.76 -23.56 -21.92
N GLU A 105 16.47 -22.35 -22.37
CA GLU A 105 16.28 -21.21 -21.46
C GLU A 105 15.19 -21.46 -20.42
N LEU A 106 15.42 -20.98 -19.20
CA LEU A 106 14.47 -21.07 -18.07
C LEU A 106 14.10 -22.50 -17.67
N HIS A 107 14.90 -23.49 -18.06
CA HIS A 107 14.75 -24.89 -17.67
C HIS A 107 15.94 -25.35 -16.84
N ASP A 108 15.69 -26.31 -15.95
CA ASP A 108 16.73 -27.20 -15.45
C ASP A 108 16.73 -28.49 -16.29
N GLU A 109 17.88 -29.16 -16.35
CA GLU A 109 18.07 -30.45 -16.99
C GLU A 109 18.77 -31.46 -16.07
N ARG A 110 18.52 -32.75 -16.32
CA ARG A 110 19.26 -33.89 -15.76
C ARG A 110 19.09 -35.11 -16.66
N PRO A 111 19.92 -36.16 -16.52
CA PRO A 111 19.63 -37.43 -17.17
C PRO A 111 18.26 -37.98 -16.75
N ALA A 112 17.52 -38.50 -17.72
CA ALA A 112 16.23 -39.12 -17.48
C ALA A 112 16.42 -40.53 -16.89
N TYR A 113 15.47 -40.94 -16.06
CA TYR A 113 15.32 -42.37 -15.76
C TYR A 113 14.72 -43.07 -16.97
N GLY A 114 15.14 -44.30 -17.24
CA GLY A 114 14.55 -45.07 -18.33
C GLY A 114 15.12 -46.47 -18.44
N PHE A 115 14.59 -47.24 -19.38
CA PHE A 115 15.13 -48.54 -19.74
C PHE A 115 15.02 -48.77 -21.25
N ASP A 116 15.84 -49.68 -21.75
CA ASP A 116 15.68 -50.25 -23.07
C ASP A 116 15.67 -51.78 -23.05
N LEU A 117 15.04 -52.35 -24.07
CA LEU A 117 15.05 -53.76 -24.41
C LEU A 117 15.48 -53.87 -25.86
N ARG A 118 16.44 -54.76 -26.15
CA ARG A 118 17.01 -54.92 -27.49
C ARG A 118 17.06 -56.39 -27.86
N THR A 119 16.77 -56.67 -29.12
CA THR A 119 16.83 -58.01 -29.68
C THR A 119 17.59 -57.95 -31.00
N LYS A 120 18.64 -58.74 -31.13
CA LYS A 120 19.43 -58.85 -32.37
C LYS A 120 19.42 -60.29 -32.86
N GLY A 121 19.13 -60.47 -34.14
CA GLY A 121 19.09 -61.78 -34.78
C GLY A 121 19.85 -61.79 -36.09
N THR A 122 20.68 -62.80 -36.30
CA THR A 122 21.38 -63.05 -37.57
C THR A 122 20.86 -64.35 -38.17
N LEU A 123 20.65 -64.39 -39.49
CA LEU A 123 20.27 -65.63 -40.17
C LEU A 123 21.53 -66.47 -40.43
N PRO A 124 21.62 -67.72 -39.96
CA PRO A 124 22.84 -68.53 -40.14
C PRO A 124 23.24 -68.75 -41.60
N ASP A 125 22.25 -68.91 -42.49
CA ASP A 125 22.49 -69.08 -43.93
C ASP A 125 22.87 -67.76 -44.65
N PHE A 126 22.65 -66.62 -44.00
CA PHE A 126 22.94 -65.28 -44.51
C PHE A 126 23.66 -64.43 -43.45
N PRO A 127 24.90 -64.81 -43.05
CA PRO A 127 25.60 -64.22 -41.91
C PRO A 127 25.99 -62.75 -42.13
N TRP A 128 25.97 -62.28 -43.38
CA TRP A 128 26.19 -60.87 -43.72
C TRP A 128 25.05 -59.94 -43.26
N PHE A 129 23.89 -60.46 -42.87
CA PHE A 129 22.72 -59.65 -42.51
C PHE A 129 22.18 -59.98 -41.12
N SER A 130 21.97 -58.93 -40.32
CA SER A 130 21.33 -59.03 -39.01
C SER A 130 20.17 -58.05 -38.89
N GLY A 131 19.12 -58.45 -38.19
CA GLY A 131 18.00 -57.59 -37.79
C GLY A 131 18.12 -57.19 -36.33
N GLU A 132 17.76 -55.95 -36.03
CA GLU A 132 17.71 -55.40 -34.67
C GLU A 132 16.30 -54.84 -34.39
N LEU A 133 15.76 -55.16 -33.22
CA LEU A 133 14.54 -54.57 -32.67
C LEU A 133 14.86 -53.91 -31.33
N THR A 134 14.34 -52.71 -31.13
CA THR A 134 14.58 -51.91 -29.93
C THR A 134 13.26 -51.38 -29.38
N TYR A 135 13.15 -51.36 -28.06
CA TYR A 135 12.08 -50.69 -27.33
C TYR A 135 12.68 -49.88 -26.19
N GLU A 136 12.32 -48.62 -26.07
CA GLU A 136 12.84 -47.71 -25.06
C GLU A 136 11.70 -46.98 -24.36
N GLN A 137 11.81 -46.77 -23.05
CA GLN A 137 10.87 -45.99 -22.26
C GLN A 137 11.66 -45.13 -21.27
N TYR A 138 11.38 -43.83 -21.27
CA TYR A 138 11.96 -42.88 -20.33
C TYR A 138 10.87 -42.16 -19.53
N TYR A 139 11.24 -41.61 -18.38
CA TYR A 139 10.32 -41.04 -17.39
C TYR A 139 10.64 -39.58 -17.08
N GLY A 140 9.60 -38.74 -17.10
CA GLY A 140 9.67 -37.31 -16.84
C GLY A 140 8.58 -36.54 -17.60
N ASP A 141 8.28 -35.31 -17.17
CA ASP A 141 7.25 -34.49 -17.81
C ASP A 141 7.71 -33.88 -19.14
N LYS A 142 8.98 -33.54 -19.25
CA LYS A 142 9.62 -33.08 -20.49
C LYS A 142 10.90 -33.88 -20.71
N VAL A 143 10.90 -34.83 -21.63
CA VAL A 143 12.05 -35.68 -21.93
C VAL A 143 12.32 -35.63 -23.43
N ASP A 144 13.59 -35.45 -23.81
CA ASP A 144 14.05 -35.51 -25.20
C ASP A 144 14.62 -36.89 -25.51
N LEU A 145 13.74 -37.81 -25.94
CA LEU A 145 14.11 -39.20 -26.18
C LEU A 145 14.94 -39.40 -27.47
N LEU A 146 14.73 -38.55 -28.48
CA LEU A 146 15.42 -38.67 -29.78
C LEU A 146 16.67 -37.78 -29.89
N GLY A 147 16.91 -36.93 -28.88
CA GLY A 147 18.00 -35.96 -28.93
C GLY A 147 17.81 -34.96 -30.07
N ASN A 148 16.57 -34.55 -30.34
CA ASN A 148 16.24 -33.63 -31.44
C ASN A 148 15.55 -32.34 -30.96
N GLY A 149 15.51 -32.13 -29.64
CA GLY A 149 14.85 -30.99 -29.00
C GLY A 149 13.34 -31.18 -28.76
N THR A 150 12.73 -32.28 -29.20
CA THR A 150 11.30 -32.53 -29.01
C THR A 150 11.02 -33.10 -27.62
N LEU A 151 10.40 -32.29 -26.77
CA LEU A 151 10.11 -32.66 -25.39
C LEU A 151 8.75 -33.36 -25.28
N SER A 152 8.73 -34.55 -24.67
CA SER A 152 7.52 -35.35 -24.47
C SER A 152 7.41 -35.87 -23.05
N ARG A 153 6.17 -36.11 -22.59
CA ARG A 153 5.89 -36.69 -21.27
C ARG A 153 5.97 -38.20 -21.32
N ASN A 154 6.79 -38.79 -20.45
CA ASN A 154 7.06 -40.23 -20.36
C ASN A 154 7.18 -40.91 -21.74
N PRO A 155 8.09 -40.44 -22.61
CA PRO A 155 8.15 -40.89 -23.99
C PRO A 155 8.62 -42.34 -24.09
N ARG A 156 8.15 -42.99 -25.14
CA ARG A 156 8.53 -44.34 -25.53
C ARG A 156 8.90 -44.36 -27.00
N ALA A 157 9.82 -45.24 -27.38
CA ALA A 157 10.12 -45.48 -28.77
C ALA A 157 10.25 -46.97 -29.08
N ALA A 158 9.90 -47.31 -30.32
CA ALA A 158 10.20 -48.60 -30.91
C ALA A 158 11.04 -48.38 -32.17
N GLY A 159 12.03 -49.23 -32.40
CA GLY A 159 12.89 -49.12 -33.56
C GLY A 159 13.20 -50.48 -34.17
N ALA A 160 13.45 -50.46 -35.47
CA ALA A 160 13.91 -51.61 -36.23
C ALA A 160 15.07 -51.20 -37.13
N ALA A 161 16.11 -52.03 -37.22
CA ALA A 161 17.25 -51.79 -38.09
C ALA A 161 17.71 -53.06 -38.81
N LEU A 162 18.24 -52.87 -40.01
CA LEU A 162 18.98 -53.86 -40.77
C LEU A 162 20.47 -53.51 -40.71
N VAL A 163 21.28 -54.50 -40.38
CA VAL A 163 22.73 -54.41 -40.32
C VAL A 163 23.30 -55.31 -41.41
N TRP A 164 24.19 -54.75 -42.22
CA TRP A 164 24.92 -55.46 -43.27
C TRP A 164 26.42 -55.41 -43.00
N ASN A 165 27.04 -56.59 -42.88
CA ASN A 165 28.47 -56.77 -42.67
C ASN A 165 29.09 -57.38 -43.93
N PRO A 166 29.53 -56.58 -44.92
CA PRO A 166 30.15 -57.13 -46.14
C PRO A 166 31.46 -57.87 -45.86
N VAL A 167 32.21 -57.42 -44.85
CA VAL A 167 33.46 -58.01 -44.35
C VAL A 167 33.48 -57.83 -42.82
N PRO A 168 34.25 -58.61 -42.04
CA PRO A 168 34.27 -58.46 -40.59
C PRO A 168 34.64 -57.04 -40.11
N LEU A 169 35.50 -56.34 -40.84
CA LEU A 169 35.94 -54.98 -40.51
C LEU A 169 34.85 -53.92 -40.68
N LEU A 170 33.82 -54.15 -41.49
CA LEU A 170 32.88 -53.10 -41.89
C LEU A 170 31.44 -53.48 -41.58
N GLU A 171 30.69 -52.51 -41.07
CA GLU A 171 29.28 -52.64 -40.76
C GLU A 171 28.52 -51.43 -41.30
N VAL A 172 27.46 -51.68 -42.06
CA VAL A 172 26.53 -50.68 -42.54
C VAL A 172 25.20 -50.90 -41.84
N ARG A 173 24.69 -49.88 -41.16
CA ARG A 173 23.41 -49.94 -40.44
C ARG A 173 22.41 -48.98 -41.07
N ALA A 174 21.20 -49.46 -41.31
CA ALA A 174 20.06 -48.64 -41.72
C ALA A 174 18.85 -49.02 -40.88
N GLY A 175 18.21 -48.04 -40.26
CA GLY A 175 17.11 -48.27 -39.35
C GLY A 175 16.10 -47.14 -39.30
N TYR A 176 15.02 -47.40 -38.57
CA TYR A 176 13.97 -46.44 -38.31
C TYR A 176 13.51 -46.57 -36.87
N ARG A 177 13.28 -45.43 -36.23
CA ARG A 177 12.86 -45.33 -34.84
C ARG A 177 11.66 -44.38 -34.75
N ASP A 178 10.59 -44.86 -34.13
CA ASP A 178 9.36 -44.11 -33.91
C ASP A 178 9.13 -43.89 -32.42
N ALA A 179 9.01 -42.62 -32.01
CA ALA A 179 8.74 -42.19 -30.64
C ALA A 179 7.32 -41.64 -30.45
N GLY A 180 6.41 -41.90 -31.40
CA GLY A 180 5.03 -41.41 -31.37
C GLY A 180 4.99 -39.88 -31.31
N ASN A 181 4.52 -39.33 -30.19
CA ASN A 181 4.45 -37.87 -29.98
C ASN A 181 5.84 -37.19 -29.97
N GLY A 182 6.93 -37.94 -29.73
CA GLY A 182 8.30 -37.45 -29.85
C GLY A 182 8.81 -37.34 -31.29
N GLY A 183 8.02 -37.79 -32.28
CA GLY A 183 8.39 -37.83 -33.68
C GLY A 183 9.04 -39.15 -34.09
N SER A 184 9.63 -39.18 -35.28
CA SER A 184 10.29 -40.35 -35.83
C SER A 184 11.59 -39.99 -36.53
N GLN A 185 12.49 -40.96 -36.66
CA GLN A 185 13.84 -40.75 -37.16
C GLN A 185 14.29 -41.94 -38.01
N ALA A 186 14.77 -41.65 -39.22
CA ALA A 186 15.55 -42.60 -40.00
C ALA A 186 17.03 -42.53 -39.56
N GLU A 187 17.64 -43.69 -39.36
CA GLU A 187 19.01 -43.84 -38.88
C GLU A 187 19.86 -44.51 -39.95
N GLY A 188 21.04 -43.95 -40.22
CA GLY A 188 22.02 -44.53 -41.12
C GLY A 188 23.41 -44.38 -40.52
N GLY A 189 24.21 -45.44 -40.55
CA GLY A 189 25.52 -45.47 -39.92
C GLY A 189 26.51 -46.36 -40.65
N LEU A 190 27.79 -45.99 -40.56
CA LEU A 190 28.93 -46.79 -41.01
C LEU A 190 29.84 -47.00 -39.81
N ARG A 191 30.16 -48.26 -39.50
CA ARG A 191 31.04 -48.62 -38.39
C ARG A 191 32.22 -49.46 -38.90
N VAL A 192 33.40 -49.17 -38.37
CA VAL A 192 34.63 -49.92 -38.64
C VAL A 192 34.98 -50.73 -37.39
N ASN A 193 34.84 -52.06 -37.47
CA ASN A 193 35.03 -53.01 -36.38
C ASN A 193 36.41 -53.66 -36.47
N TYR A 194 37.43 -53.07 -35.84
CA TYR A 194 38.78 -53.62 -35.87
C TYR A 194 39.03 -54.60 -34.73
N SER A 195 39.39 -55.85 -35.07
CA SER A 195 39.76 -56.89 -34.10
C SER A 195 41.27 -56.98 -33.93
N PHE A 196 41.78 -56.64 -32.75
CA PHE A 196 43.21 -56.76 -32.44
C PHE A 196 43.64 -58.23 -32.37
N GLY A 197 44.80 -58.55 -32.96
CA GLY A 197 45.33 -59.92 -33.02
C GLY A 197 44.90 -60.72 -34.26
N THR A 198 43.87 -60.27 -34.99
CA THR A 198 43.45 -60.88 -36.25
C THR A 198 44.15 -60.18 -37.44
N PRO A 199 44.79 -60.90 -38.37
CA PRO A 199 45.40 -60.30 -39.55
C PRO A 199 44.42 -59.45 -40.38
N LEU A 200 44.85 -58.29 -40.88
CA LEU A 200 43.97 -57.38 -41.63
C LEU A 200 43.32 -58.05 -42.86
N HIS A 201 44.04 -58.93 -43.54
CA HIS A 201 43.51 -59.63 -44.71
C HIS A 201 42.35 -60.57 -44.37
N GLU A 202 42.31 -61.14 -43.15
CA GLU A 202 41.18 -61.94 -42.69
C GLU A 202 39.97 -61.06 -42.37
N GLN A 203 40.20 -59.87 -41.82
CA GLN A 203 39.13 -58.91 -41.49
C GLN A 203 38.53 -58.23 -42.74
N LEU A 204 39.23 -58.29 -43.87
CA LEU A 204 38.78 -57.78 -45.18
C LEU A 204 38.22 -58.88 -46.10
N ASP A 205 38.21 -60.14 -45.67
CA ASP A 205 37.66 -61.24 -46.44
C ASP A 205 36.19 -61.49 -46.11
N TYR A 206 35.31 -61.33 -47.10
CA TYR A 206 33.87 -61.52 -46.92
C TYR A 206 33.50 -62.95 -46.50
N ARG A 207 34.36 -63.94 -46.77
CA ARG A 207 34.16 -65.35 -46.39
C ARG A 207 34.34 -65.58 -44.88
N ASN A 208 34.98 -64.64 -44.19
CA ASN A 208 35.17 -64.69 -42.74
C ASN A 208 34.00 -64.05 -41.97
N VAL A 209 32.97 -63.58 -42.68
CA VAL A 209 31.71 -63.19 -42.06
C VAL A 209 30.92 -64.46 -41.75
N GLY A 210 31.01 -64.91 -40.50
CA GLY A 210 30.29 -66.08 -39.99
C GLY A 210 29.08 -65.69 -39.15
N ALA A 211 28.15 -66.64 -38.99
CA ALA A 211 27.04 -66.47 -38.06
C ALA A 211 27.58 -66.34 -36.62
N PRO A 212 27.03 -65.44 -35.79
CA PRO A 212 27.46 -65.31 -34.41
C PRO A 212 27.29 -66.61 -33.64
N SER A 213 28.29 -66.93 -32.82
CA SER A 213 28.30 -68.02 -31.84
C SER A 213 28.54 -67.45 -30.44
N ASN A 214 28.34 -68.23 -29.38
CA ASN A 214 28.69 -67.77 -28.03
C ASN A 214 30.16 -67.36 -27.89
N THR A 215 31.08 -67.99 -28.63
CA THR A 215 32.49 -67.59 -28.65
C THR A 215 32.68 -66.18 -29.18
N THR A 216 32.04 -65.84 -30.31
CA THR A 216 32.13 -64.48 -30.87
C THR A 216 31.34 -63.46 -30.05
N ASN A 217 30.16 -63.83 -29.56
CA ASN A 217 29.30 -62.96 -28.74
C ASN A 217 29.97 -62.59 -27.41
N ARG A 218 30.87 -63.42 -26.88
CA ARG A 218 31.65 -63.12 -25.67
C ARG A 218 32.41 -61.81 -25.77
N HIS A 219 32.87 -61.44 -26.97
CA HIS A 219 33.62 -60.22 -27.24
C HIS A 219 32.79 -59.11 -27.91
N ALA A 220 31.48 -59.31 -28.06
CA ALA A 220 30.62 -58.26 -28.62
C ALA A 220 30.56 -57.05 -27.67
N PHE A 221 30.51 -55.84 -28.20
CA PHE A 221 30.18 -54.66 -27.39
C PHE A 221 28.82 -54.84 -26.71
N VAL A 222 28.64 -54.22 -25.54
CA VAL A 222 27.36 -54.27 -24.84
C VAL A 222 26.29 -53.58 -25.70
N ASP A 223 25.13 -54.20 -25.89
CA ASP A 223 24.04 -53.56 -26.64
C ASP A 223 23.14 -52.74 -25.71
N ARG A 224 23.31 -51.41 -25.76
CA ARG A 224 22.68 -50.41 -24.90
C ARG A 224 22.60 -49.06 -25.60
N ASN A 225 21.74 -48.17 -25.11
CA ASN A 225 21.78 -46.75 -25.46
C ASN A 225 22.94 -46.05 -24.73
N TYR A 226 23.96 -45.65 -25.47
CA TYR A 226 25.10 -44.94 -24.89
C TYR A 226 24.92 -43.42 -24.80
N ASP A 227 23.92 -42.88 -25.51
CA ASP A 227 23.54 -41.47 -25.42
C ASP A 227 22.75 -41.21 -24.16
N ILE A 228 23.01 -40.08 -23.51
CA ILE A 228 22.31 -39.67 -22.30
C ILE A 228 21.02 -38.96 -22.69
N VAL A 229 19.89 -39.66 -22.59
CA VAL A 229 18.56 -39.05 -22.73
C VAL A 229 18.32 -38.08 -21.57
N MET A 230 17.95 -36.84 -21.88
CA MET A 230 17.78 -35.76 -20.91
C MET A 230 16.31 -35.52 -20.56
N ALA A 231 16.06 -35.26 -19.29
CA ALA A 231 14.80 -34.73 -18.77
C ALA A 231 14.98 -33.25 -18.41
N TYR A 232 13.93 -32.48 -18.63
CA TYR A 232 13.85 -31.04 -18.44
C TYR A 232 12.71 -30.69 -17.49
N ARG A 233 12.84 -29.59 -16.76
CA ARG A 233 11.74 -29.00 -15.98
C ARG A 233 11.84 -27.48 -16.03
N GLU A 234 10.71 -26.80 -16.00
CA GLU A 234 10.70 -25.34 -15.86
C GLU A 234 11.27 -24.94 -14.49
N GLN A 235 12.04 -23.87 -14.47
CA GLN A 235 12.55 -23.30 -13.23
C GLN A 235 11.41 -22.66 -12.44
N ALA A 236 11.51 -22.69 -11.11
CA ALA A 236 10.53 -22.01 -10.28
C ALA A 236 10.55 -20.50 -10.56
N SER A 237 9.36 -19.91 -10.67
CA SER A 237 9.19 -18.47 -10.65
C SER A 237 9.78 -17.88 -9.38
N LYS A 238 10.58 -16.83 -9.55
CA LYS A 238 11.12 -16.06 -8.43
C LYS A 238 10.83 -14.61 -8.74
N ILE A 239 9.95 -14.02 -7.93
CA ILE A 239 9.57 -12.62 -8.04
C ILE A 239 10.04 -11.91 -6.77
N ARG A 240 10.76 -10.81 -6.93
CA ARG A 240 11.14 -9.91 -5.85
C ARG A 240 10.62 -8.51 -6.16
N ILE A 241 9.83 -7.98 -5.25
CA ILE A 241 9.28 -6.62 -5.34
C ILE A 241 10.08 -5.73 -4.39
N THR A 242 10.53 -4.58 -4.88
CA THR A 242 11.16 -3.54 -4.06
C THR A 242 10.43 -2.23 -4.30
N ALA A 243 9.95 -1.60 -3.23
CA ALA A 243 9.30 -0.30 -3.28
C ALA A 243 9.76 0.52 -2.07
N MET A 244 9.96 1.82 -2.28
CA MET A 244 10.39 2.73 -1.22
C MET A 244 9.18 3.25 -0.45
N PRO A 245 9.33 3.55 0.85
CA PRO A 245 8.38 4.37 1.60
C PRO A 245 8.03 5.65 0.86
N VAL A 246 6.76 6.05 0.95
CA VAL A 246 6.27 7.28 0.33
C VAL A 246 5.97 8.29 1.43
N SER A 247 6.31 9.55 1.20
CA SER A 247 5.94 10.63 2.11
C SER A 247 5.64 11.91 1.35
N GLY A 248 4.64 12.66 1.77
CA GLY A 248 4.29 13.92 1.15
C GLY A 248 3.21 14.69 1.90
N LEU A 249 2.89 15.87 1.36
CA LEU A 249 1.84 16.73 1.91
C LEU A 249 0.47 16.25 1.43
N SER A 250 -0.55 16.48 2.26
CA SER A 250 -1.96 16.19 1.96
C SER A 250 -2.38 16.83 0.63
N GLY A 251 -3.07 16.09 -0.23
CA GLY A 251 -3.55 16.58 -1.53
C GLY A 251 -2.47 16.66 -2.63
N THR A 252 -1.19 16.39 -2.32
CA THR A 252 -0.13 16.44 -3.34
C THR A 252 -0.06 15.15 -4.16
N LEU A 253 0.29 15.29 -5.44
CA LEU A 253 0.56 14.15 -6.33
C LEU A 253 2.00 13.66 -6.12
N VAL A 254 2.16 12.40 -5.75
CA VAL A 254 3.45 11.70 -5.69
C VAL A 254 3.49 10.56 -6.70
N THR A 255 4.70 10.19 -7.15
CA THR A 255 4.88 9.05 -8.05
C THR A 255 5.29 7.82 -7.26
N LEU A 256 4.50 6.76 -7.35
CA LEU A 256 4.88 5.44 -6.87
C LEU A 256 5.97 4.87 -7.79
N MET A 257 7.05 4.35 -7.21
CA MET A 257 8.08 3.65 -7.97
C MET A 257 8.39 2.33 -7.28
N ALA A 258 7.96 1.25 -7.92
CA ALA A 258 8.32 -0.11 -7.55
C ALA A 258 9.17 -0.77 -8.64
N THR A 259 10.15 -1.56 -8.23
CA THR A 259 10.92 -2.43 -9.12
C THR A 259 10.56 -3.88 -8.86
N VAL A 260 10.44 -4.65 -9.94
CA VAL A 260 10.11 -6.06 -9.90
C VAL A 260 11.19 -6.83 -10.63
N ASP A 261 11.91 -7.66 -9.89
CA ASP A 261 12.86 -8.62 -10.44
C ASP A 261 12.14 -9.97 -10.55
N SER A 262 11.90 -10.41 -11.78
CA SER A 262 11.17 -11.65 -12.08
C SER A 262 11.88 -12.44 -13.15
N ARG A 263 11.97 -13.75 -12.96
CA ARG A 263 12.48 -14.69 -13.97
C ARG A 263 11.59 -14.74 -15.22
N TYR A 264 10.27 -14.64 -15.03
CA TYR A 264 9.28 -14.67 -16.10
C TYR A 264 8.65 -13.28 -16.29
N PRO A 265 8.21 -12.92 -17.52
CA PRO A 265 7.55 -11.65 -17.77
C PRO A 265 6.36 -11.41 -16.84
N ILE A 266 6.21 -10.17 -16.34
CA ILE A 266 5.07 -9.75 -15.54
C ILE A 266 3.88 -9.46 -16.45
N GLU A 267 2.74 -10.08 -16.15
CA GLU A 267 1.50 -9.90 -16.92
C GLU A 267 0.48 -9.01 -16.19
N LYS A 268 0.53 -8.97 -14.85
CA LYS A 268 -0.44 -8.21 -14.05
C LYS A 268 0.23 -7.50 -12.88
N VAL A 269 -0.21 -6.27 -12.62
CA VAL A 269 0.22 -5.42 -11.50
C VAL A 269 -1.02 -4.85 -10.81
N GLU A 270 -1.08 -4.93 -9.49
CA GLU A 270 -2.24 -4.48 -8.70
C GLU A 270 -1.78 -3.77 -7.43
N TRP A 271 -2.09 -2.48 -7.31
CA TRP A 271 -1.97 -1.76 -6.05
C TRP A 271 -3.19 -2.04 -5.16
N SER A 272 -2.95 -2.17 -3.86
CA SER A 272 -3.95 -2.42 -2.82
C SER A 272 -3.50 -1.78 -1.50
N GLY A 273 -4.41 -1.49 -0.57
CA GLY A 273 -4.07 -0.78 0.66
C GLY A 273 -5.28 -0.07 1.27
N ASP A 274 -5.01 0.94 2.09
CA ASP A 274 -6.05 1.78 2.69
C ASP A 274 -6.88 2.50 1.63
N ALA A 275 -8.20 2.60 1.85
CA ALA A 275 -9.15 3.06 0.85
C ALA A 275 -8.91 4.52 0.44
N GLU A 276 -8.48 5.35 1.39
CA GLU A 276 -8.16 6.76 1.22
C GLU A 276 -6.98 6.95 0.26
N LEU A 277 -5.98 6.05 0.29
CA LEU A 277 -4.90 6.05 -0.69
C LEU A 277 -5.40 5.58 -2.06
N LEU A 278 -6.14 4.47 -2.11
CA LEU A 278 -6.58 3.90 -3.37
C LEU A 278 -7.52 4.83 -4.15
N ALA A 279 -8.30 5.66 -3.46
CA ALA A 279 -9.12 6.70 -4.08
C ALA A 279 -8.30 7.75 -4.86
N GLY A 280 -7.05 8.00 -4.45
CA GLY A 280 -6.13 8.93 -5.11
C GLY A 280 -5.24 8.31 -6.18
N LEU A 281 -5.28 6.98 -6.36
CA LEU A 281 -4.44 6.27 -7.32
C LEU A 281 -4.87 6.58 -8.75
N GLN A 282 -3.94 7.09 -9.56
CA GLN A 282 -4.24 7.55 -10.92
C GLN A 282 -4.35 6.40 -11.93
N LEU A 283 -3.54 5.36 -11.78
CA LEU A 283 -3.48 4.25 -12.73
C LEU A 283 -3.24 2.91 -12.03
N GLN A 284 -4.20 1.99 -12.13
CA GLN A 284 -3.99 0.59 -11.77
C GLN A 284 -3.22 -0.13 -12.89
N GLY A 285 -2.46 -1.18 -12.56
CA GLY A 285 -1.71 -1.94 -13.57
C GLY A 285 -0.33 -1.40 -13.90
N SER A 286 0.10 -0.30 -13.28
CA SER A 286 1.43 0.29 -13.51
C SER A 286 2.30 0.24 -12.27
N LEU A 287 3.58 -0.11 -12.42
CA LEU A 287 4.60 -0.02 -11.36
C LEU A 287 4.97 1.43 -11.01
N GLY A 288 4.66 2.36 -11.93
CA GLY A 288 5.01 3.77 -11.90
C GLY A 288 3.79 4.69 -11.83
N SER A 289 2.82 4.40 -10.96
CA SER A 289 1.55 5.13 -10.92
C SER A 289 1.64 6.43 -10.14
N GLY A 290 0.90 7.46 -10.57
CA GLY A 290 0.67 8.64 -9.75
C GLY A 290 -0.30 8.33 -8.59
N LEU A 291 -0.06 8.91 -7.43
CA LEU A 291 -0.91 8.80 -6.24
C LEU A 291 -1.14 10.19 -5.67
N ILE A 292 -2.39 10.66 -5.67
CA ILE A 292 -2.78 11.86 -4.93
C ILE A 292 -2.94 11.46 -3.47
N LEU A 293 -2.14 12.06 -2.58
CA LEU A 293 -2.22 11.77 -1.16
C LEU A 293 -3.53 12.30 -0.57
N PRO A 294 -4.18 11.54 0.35
CA PRO A 294 -5.46 11.94 0.92
C PRO A 294 -5.36 13.26 1.66
N GLN A 295 -6.47 14.01 1.63
CA GLN A 295 -6.58 15.26 2.36
C GLN A 295 -6.76 14.97 3.85
N LEU A 296 -5.84 15.42 4.71
CA LEU A 296 -6.01 15.30 6.16
C LEU A 296 -7.06 16.30 6.68
N PRO A 297 -7.82 15.93 7.73
CA PRO A 297 -8.81 16.81 8.34
C PRO A 297 -8.13 18.03 8.96
N LEU A 298 -8.83 19.17 9.02
CA LEU A 298 -8.31 20.42 9.62
C LEU A 298 -7.95 20.28 11.11
N THR A 299 -8.52 19.27 11.79
CA THR A 299 -8.23 18.91 13.19
C THR A 299 -6.90 18.18 13.37
N ALA A 300 -6.26 17.70 12.30
CA ALA A 300 -5.01 16.96 12.38
C ALA A 300 -3.88 17.84 12.96
N THR A 301 -3.11 17.30 13.89
CA THR A 301 -1.93 17.94 14.49
C THR A 301 -0.62 17.25 14.10
N ASP A 302 -0.71 15.99 13.67
CA ASP A 302 0.41 15.16 13.27
C ASP A 302 0.16 14.53 11.90
N GLY A 303 1.20 13.95 11.31
CA GLY A 303 1.08 13.16 10.09
C GLY A 303 0.40 11.81 10.34
N GLN A 304 -0.41 11.38 9.38
CA GLN A 304 -1.05 10.07 9.36
C GLN A 304 -0.19 9.08 8.55
N GLU A 305 -0.09 7.84 9.02
CA GLU A 305 0.48 6.75 8.22
C GLU A 305 -0.63 5.87 7.62
N TYR A 306 -0.43 5.51 6.36
CA TYR A 306 -1.25 4.57 5.61
C TYR A 306 -0.40 3.40 5.12
N SER A 307 -1.06 2.35 4.66
CA SER A 307 -0.48 1.10 4.19
C SER A 307 -0.83 0.86 2.74
N LEU A 308 0.20 0.67 1.92
CA LEU A 308 0.07 0.32 0.52
C LEU A 308 0.82 -0.99 0.26
N TYR A 309 0.33 -1.76 -0.71
CA TYR A 309 0.88 -3.05 -1.12
C TYR A 309 0.80 -3.16 -2.62
N LEU A 310 1.81 -3.81 -3.20
CA LEU A 310 1.85 -4.11 -4.62
C LEU A 310 1.80 -5.61 -4.83
N THR A 311 0.84 -6.08 -5.61
CA THR A 311 0.75 -7.47 -6.02
C THR A 311 1.06 -7.59 -7.50
N VAL A 312 1.94 -8.53 -7.86
CA VAL A 312 2.28 -8.80 -9.26
C VAL A 312 2.07 -10.26 -9.59
N THR A 313 1.72 -10.53 -10.85
CA THR A 313 1.56 -11.89 -11.39
C THR A 313 2.40 -12.04 -12.64
N ASP A 314 3.22 -13.09 -12.71
CA ASP A 314 4.00 -13.43 -13.90
C ASP A 314 3.22 -14.30 -14.90
N SER A 315 3.82 -14.54 -16.06
CA SER A 315 3.24 -15.39 -17.12
C SER A 315 3.11 -16.87 -16.78
N ARG A 316 3.60 -17.30 -15.62
CA ARG A 316 3.37 -18.65 -15.08
C ARG A 316 2.23 -18.67 -14.06
N GLY A 317 1.56 -17.53 -13.84
CA GLY A 317 0.49 -17.38 -12.86
C GLY A 317 0.99 -17.25 -11.42
N THR A 318 2.30 -17.12 -11.21
CA THR A 318 2.87 -16.94 -9.87
C THR A 318 2.54 -15.54 -9.38
N ARG A 319 1.83 -15.46 -8.25
CA ARG A 319 1.38 -14.20 -7.65
C ARG A 319 2.16 -13.93 -6.37
N VAL A 320 2.76 -12.74 -6.27
CA VAL A 320 3.49 -12.28 -5.07
C VAL A 320 3.01 -10.89 -4.69
N THR A 321 2.77 -10.67 -3.40
CA THR A 321 2.46 -9.36 -2.81
C THR A 321 3.68 -8.85 -2.05
N SER A 322 3.96 -7.56 -2.17
CA SER A 322 5.06 -6.91 -1.47
C SER A 322 4.85 -6.91 0.05
N GLU A 323 5.92 -6.66 0.79
CA GLU A 323 5.81 -6.15 2.16
C GLU A 323 5.03 -4.83 2.19
N ARG A 324 4.60 -4.41 3.38
CA ARG A 324 3.93 -3.12 3.59
C ARG A 324 4.82 -1.97 3.10
N ILE A 325 4.28 -1.16 2.20
CA ILE A 325 4.86 0.09 1.73
C ILE A 325 4.21 1.21 2.57
N PRO A 326 4.91 1.77 3.57
CA PRO A 326 4.36 2.83 4.39
C PRO A 326 4.22 4.12 3.58
N VAL A 327 3.07 4.77 3.72
CA VAL A 327 2.80 6.08 3.12
C VAL A 327 2.51 7.06 4.25
N ARG A 328 3.41 8.03 4.46
CA ARG A 328 3.26 9.04 5.50
C ARG A 328 2.75 10.35 4.90
N VAL A 329 1.57 10.76 5.30
CA VAL A 329 0.94 12.01 4.85
C VAL A 329 1.03 13.02 5.97
N THR A 330 1.58 14.20 5.68
CA THR A 330 1.58 15.34 6.61
C THR A 330 0.65 16.43 6.10
N GLN A 331 0.21 17.30 7.00
CA GLN A 331 -0.70 18.38 6.63
C GLN A 331 0.02 19.41 5.73
N ASP A 332 -0.67 19.88 4.69
CA ASP A 332 -0.22 21.04 3.91
C ASP A 332 -0.60 22.33 4.63
N GLU A 333 0.39 22.98 5.22
CA GLU A 333 0.23 24.24 5.97
C GLU A 333 -0.25 25.41 5.10
N THR A 334 -0.13 25.32 3.77
CA THR A 334 -0.64 26.33 2.83
C THR A 334 -2.08 26.06 2.38
N SER A 335 -2.61 24.87 2.68
CA SER A 335 -3.96 24.46 2.27
C SER A 335 -5.09 24.99 3.15
N PHE A 336 -4.78 25.72 4.21
CA PHE A 336 -5.76 26.35 5.09
C PHE A 336 -5.19 27.63 5.71
N ARG A 337 -6.07 28.56 6.07
CA ARG A 337 -5.72 29.72 6.88
C ARG A 337 -6.16 29.53 8.32
N SER A 338 -5.43 30.13 9.25
CA SER A 338 -5.82 30.18 10.67
C SER A 338 -6.10 31.62 11.08
N TRP A 339 -7.19 31.86 11.80
CA TRP A 339 -7.58 33.21 12.24
C TRP A 339 -8.43 33.20 13.52
N ILE A 340 -8.67 34.39 14.08
CA ILE A 340 -9.51 34.59 15.28
C ILE A 340 -10.88 35.07 14.86
N ASN A 341 -11.94 34.36 15.25
CA ASN A 341 -13.31 34.77 15.02
C ASN A 341 -13.99 35.16 16.34
N VAL A 342 -14.43 36.41 16.49
CA VAL A 342 -15.12 36.89 17.69
C VAL A 342 -16.63 36.68 17.53
N ILE A 343 -17.30 36.14 18.56
CA ILE A 343 -18.67 35.62 18.45
C ILE A 343 -19.67 36.24 19.43
N ASN A 344 -19.35 37.41 19.98
CA ASN A 344 -20.27 38.15 20.85
C ASN A 344 -21.51 38.63 20.06
N ASP A 345 -22.70 38.59 20.67
CA ASP A 345 -23.96 39.00 20.03
C ASP A 345 -23.96 40.45 19.52
N ASP A 346 -23.17 41.33 20.15
CA ASP A 346 -23.05 42.75 19.77
C ASP A 346 -21.84 43.05 18.87
N VAL A 347 -21.18 42.02 18.34
CA VAL A 347 -20.03 42.21 17.45
C VAL A 347 -20.45 42.79 16.09
N GLN A 348 -19.74 43.81 15.65
CA GLN A 348 -19.80 44.35 14.30
C GLN A 348 -18.45 44.18 13.62
N VAL A 349 -18.41 44.22 12.28
CA VAL A 349 -17.15 44.17 11.52
C VAL A 349 -17.02 45.47 10.76
N GLU A 350 -16.05 46.30 11.14
CA GLU A 350 -15.72 47.58 10.49
C GLU A 350 -14.27 47.55 10.01
N ASP A 351 -14.04 47.82 8.73
CA ASP A 351 -12.71 47.81 8.10
C ASP A 351 -11.87 46.55 8.43
N GLY A 352 -12.53 45.38 8.53
CA GLY A 352 -11.90 44.10 8.84
C GLY A 352 -11.53 43.90 10.32
N ASN A 353 -11.96 44.78 11.22
CA ASN A 353 -11.79 44.63 12.67
C ASN A 353 -13.11 44.30 13.35
N PHE A 354 -13.07 43.47 14.39
CA PHE A 354 -14.24 43.22 15.24
C PHE A 354 -14.46 44.43 16.15
N VAL A 355 -15.65 45.02 16.11
CA VAL A 355 -16.06 46.16 16.94
C VAL A 355 -17.08 45.68 17.96
N ILE A 356 -16.81 45.96 19.23
CA ILE A 356 -17.64 45.58 20.38
C ILE A 356 -17.81 46.81 21.27
N SER A 357 -18.97 46.98 21.90
CA SER A 357 -19.18 48.09 22.85
C SER A 357 -18.24 47.96 24.06
N THR A 358 -17.60 49.05 24.50
CA THR A 358 -16.74 49.04 25.70
C THR A 358 -17.49 48.59 26.96
N PRO A 359 -16.83 47.91 27.92
CA PRO A 359 -17.38 47.77 29.26
C PRO A 359 -17.62 49.15 29.88
N LEU A 360 -18.70 49.29 30.67
CA LEU A 360 -19.04 50.53 31.36
C LEU A 360 -17.93 50.95 32.36
N PRO A 361 -17.77 52.26 32.67
CA PRO A 361 -16.69 52.76 33.53
C PRO A 361 -16.72 52.19 34.97
N ALA A 362 -15.65 52.42 35.72
CA ALA A 362 -15.32 51.73 36.97
C ALA A 362 -16.52 51.57 37.95
N GLY A 363 -16.89 50.32 38.23
CA GLY A 363 -17.95 49.98 39.20
C GLY A 363 -19.00 48.98 38.70
N GLU A 364 -19.04 48.68 37.40
CA GLU A 364 -19.96 47.72 36.79
C GLU A 364 -19.27 46.44 36.29
N GLU A 365 -20.04 45.36 36.11
CA GLU A 365 -19.55 44.04 35.69
C GLU A 365 -18.84 44.15 34.31
N GLY A 366 -17.57 43.76 34.25
CA GLY A 366 -16.78 43.78 33.00
C GLY A 366 -17.41 42.94 31.89
N LYS A 367 -16.91 43.08 30.67
CA LYS A 367 -17.47 42.43 29.48
C LYS A 367 -16.75 41.12 29.17
N VAL A 368 -17.50 40.05 28.97
CA VAL A 368 -16.96 38.77 28.50
C VAL A 368 -16.87 38.79 26.97
N ILE A 369 -15.68 38.60 26.43
CA ILE A 369 -15.44 38.42 24.99
C ILE A 369 -15.25 36.94 24.72
N GLU A 370 -16.03 36.42 23.78
CA GLU A 370 -16.02 35.02 23.34
C GLU A 370 -15.46 34.93 21.91
N TRP A 371 -14.58 33.97 21.64
CA TRP A 371 -13.93 33.84 20.33
C TRP A 371 -13.49 32.41 20.01
N HIS A 372 -13.33 32.11 18.72
CA HIS A 372 -12.80 30.86 18.19
C HIS A 372 -11.40 31.05 17.60
N TYR A 373 -10.54 30.06 17.80
CA TYR A 373 -9.39 29.82 16.90
C TYR A 373 -9.90 28.95 15.75
N VAL A 374 -9.92 29.51 14.54
CA VAL A 374 -10.49 28.85 13.35
C VAL A 374 -9.37 28.41 12.42
N ARG A 375 -9.43 27.16 11.96
CA ARG A 375 -8.75 26.72 10.73
C ARG A 375 -9.80 26.61 9.63
N GLU A 376 -9.50 27.15 8.47
CA GLU A 376 -10.44 27.25 7.35
C GLU A 376 -9.73 26.98 6.04
N ARG A 377 -10.27 26.04 5.26
CA ARG A 377 -9.86 25.78 3.87
C ARG A 377 -10.81 26.46 2.88
N SER A 378 -12.10 26.54 3.20
CA SER A 378 -13.14 27.27 2.46
C SER A 378 -14.28 27.68 3.40
N GLU A 379 -15.22 28.50 2.93
CA GLU A 379 -16.40 28.91 3.71
C GLU A 379 -17.23 27.72 4.22
N GLU A 380 -17.21 26.59 3.49
CA GLU A 380 -17.91 25.36 3.85
C GLU A 380 -17.03 24.37 4.64
N GLU A 381 -15.70 24.52 4.59
CA GLU A 381 -14.75 23.64 5.26
C GLU A 381 -13.89 24.44 6.26
N TRP A 382 -14.41 24.57 7.48
CA TRP A 382 -13.71 25.17 8.60
C TRP A 382 -13.99 24.40 9.90
N THR A 383 -13.11 24.58 10.88
CA THR A 383 -13.28 24.04 12.22
C THR A 383 -12.66 24.97 13.26
N SER A 384 -13.23 24.99 14.45
CA SER A 384 -12.64 25.69 15.60
C SER A 384 -11.86 24.69 16.45
N LEU A 385 -10.63 25.03 16.80
CA LEU A 385 -9.75 24.16 17.59
C LEU A 385 -9.41 24.82 18.92
N LYS A 386 -9.01 24.00 19.90
CA LYS A 386 -8.46 24.51 21.16
C LYS A 386 -7.09 25.14 20.92
N PRO A 387 -6.93 26.46 21.12
CA PRO A 387 -5.64 27.11 20.94
C PRO A 387 -4.68 26.87 22.11
N ARG A 388 -3.42 27.23 21.91
CA ARG A 388 -2.36 27.29 22.91
C ARG A 388 -1.72 28.68 22.94
N HIS A 389 -0.87 28.94 23.92
CA HIS A 389 -0.12 30.21 24.08
C HIS A 389 -0.97 31.48 23.95
N ILE A 390 -2.15 31.47 24.57
CA ILE A 390 -3.10 32.58 24.50
C ILE A 390 -2.55 33.79 25.28
N LYS A 391 -2.58 34.96 24.65
CA LYS A 391 -2.14 36.23 25.24
C LYS A 391 -3.12 37.35 24.92
N TYR A 392 -3.45 38.15 25.94
CA TYR A 392 -4.32 39.32 25.82
C TYR A 392 -3.54 40.59 26.13
N GLN A 393 -3.63 41.59 25.25
CA GLN A 393 -2.92 42.87 25.40
C GLN A 393 -3.79 44.04 24.96
N SER A 394 -3.41 45.25 25.37
CA SER A 394 -3.98 46.51 24.86
C SER A 394 -2.87 47.47 24.48
N ASP A 395 -3.11 48.31 23.47
CA ASP A 395 -2.18 49.35 23.03
C ASP A 395 -1.93 50.43 24.11
N MET A 396 -2.91 50.65 24.98
CA MET A 396 -2.86 51.66 26.04
C MET A 396 -3.27 51.07 27.39
N PRO A 397 -2.72 51.57 28.50
CA PRO A 397 -3.23 51.24 29.83
C PRO A 397 -4.73 51.57 29.92
N GLY A 398 -5.53 50.70 30.52
CA GLY A 398 -6.98 50.94 30.65
C GLY A 398 -7.84 49.70 30.57
N LEU A 399 -7.28 48.55 30.20
CA LEU A 399 -7.96 47.25 30.25
C LEU A 399 -7.24 46.30 31.21
N ALA A 400 -8.01 45.58 32.03
CA ALA A 400 -7.58 44.36 32.68
C ALA A 400 -8.23 43.16 32.01
N PHE A 401 -7.47 42.06 31.93
CA PHE A 401 -7.88 40.82 31.31
C PHE A 401 -7.85 39.69 32.32
N LYS A 402 -8.97 38.98 32.45
CA LYS A 402 -9.04 37.73 33.21
C LYS A 402 -9.50 36.63 32.27
N ALA A 403 -8.59 35.72 31.92
CA ALA A 403 -8.92 34.54 31.15
C ALA A 403 -9.94 33.69 31.94
N LEU A 404 -11.08 33.39 31.33
CA LEU A 404 -12.12 32.54 31.91
C LEU A 404 -12.01 31.08 31.45
N GLY A 405 -11.13 30.82 30.48
CA GLY A 405 -10.90 29.51 29.88
C GLY A 405 -11.96 29.13 28.84
N GLY A 406 -11.61 28.14 28.03
CA GLY A 406 -12.45 27.66 26.94
C GLY A 406 -13.39 26.51 27.30
N THR A 407 -14.49 26.42 26.56
CA THR A 407 -15.48 25.34 26.63
C THR A 407 -15.93 24.94 25.23
N GLU A 408 -16.20 23.67 25.02
CA GLU A 408 -16.81 23.19 23.78
C GLU A 408 -18.33 23.46 23.80
N ARG A 409 -18.85 24.09 22.73
CA ARG A 409 -20.27 24.38 22.51
C ARG A 409 -20.62 23.99 21.07
N ASP A 410 -21.61 23.13 20.91
CA ASP A 410 -22.10 22.67 19.59
C ASP A 410 -21.00 22.15 18.64
N GLY A 411 -20.00 21.46 19.17
CA GLY A 411 -18.85 20.94 18.40
C GLY A 411 -17.76 21.97 18.10
N HIS A 412 -17.87 23.18 18.66
CA HIS A 412 -16.92 24.26 18.48
C HIS A 412 -16.25 24.68 19.80
N TRP A 413 -14.92 24.87 19.78
CA TRP A 413 -14.18 25.34 20.95
C TRP A 413 -14.27 26.86 21.08
N VAL A 414 -14.85 27.35 22.18
CA VAL A 414 -15.03 28.77 22.47
C VAL A 414 -14.11 29.19 23.60
N GLU A 415 -13.18 30.11 23.35
CA GLU A 415 -12.35 30.76 24.37
C GLU A 415 -13.03 32.02 24.92
N ARG A 416 -12.78 32.32 26.20
CA ARG A 416 -13.45 33.42 26.90
C ARG A 416 -12.50 34.25 27.74
N VAL A 417 -12.62 35.56 27.64
CA VAL A 417 -11.86 36.53 28.45
C VAL A 417 -12.79 37.59 29.01
N LEU A 418 -12.71 37.82 30.31
CA LEU A 418 -13.34 38.96 30.96
C LEU A 418 -12.44 40.18 30.80
N VAL A 419 -13.00 41.24 30.22
CA VAL A 419 -12.34 42.53 29.98
C VAL A 419 -12.99 43.59 30.88
N THR A 420 -12.18 44.22 31.74
CA THR A 420 -12.64 45.26 32.67
C THR A 420 -11.94 46.58 32.37
N HIS A 421 -12.68 47.68 32.33
CA HIS A 421 -12.11 49.02 32.19
C HIS A 421 -11.44 49.46 33.50
N ILE A 422 -10.21 49.96 33.41
CA ILE A 422 -9.45 50.52 34.53
C ILE A 422 -9.30 52.03 34.27
N GLY A 423 -10.25 52.81 34.78
CA GLY A 423 -10.29 54.27 34.64
C GLY A 423 -11.72 54.81 34.52
N ASP A 424 -11.86 56.14 34.62
CA ASP A 424 -13.15 56.83 34.57
C ASP A 424 -13.48 57.41 33.19
N ASP A 425 -12.55 57.29 32.23
CA ASP A 425 -12.67 57.90 30.90
C ASP A 425 -13.37 56.96 29.90
N ALA A 426 -14.45 57.42 29.26
CA ALA A 426 -15.12 56.73 28.17
C ALA A 426 -14.34 56.93 26.85
N ARG A 427 -13.31 56.12 26.60
CA ARG A 427 -12.52 56.15 25.36
C ARG A 427 -12.51 54.81 24.64
N SER A 428 -12.35 54.85 23.32
CA SER A 428 -12.17 53.63 22.53
C SER A 428 -10.82 52.97 22.84
N LEU A 429 -10.82 51.66 23.03
CA LEU A 429 -9.65 50.84 23.38
C LEU A 429 -9.52 49.68 22.41
N LYS A 430 -8.34 49.06 22.36
CA LYS A 430 -8.09 47.88 21.52
C LYS A 430 -7.69 46.70 22.39
N LEU A 431 -8.29 45.54 22.13
CA LEU A 431 -7.85 44.26 22.64
C LEU A 431 -7.12 43.51 21.53
N HIS A 432 -5.87 43.14 21.79
CA HIS A 432 -5.11 42.22 20.94
C HIS A 432 -5.13 40.83 21.53
N ILE A 433 -5.59 39.86 20.74
CA ILE A 433 -5.59 38.45 21.08
C ILE A 433 -4.50 37.79 20.22
N GLU A 434 -3.53 37.14 20.88
CA GLU A 434 -2.55 36.28 20.22
C GLU A 434 -2.77 34.84 20.70
N ALA A 435 -2.68 33.87 19.79
CA ALA A 435 -2.80 32.45 20.11
C ALA A 435 -2.06 31.60 19.08
N SER A 436 -1.70 30.37 19.43
CA SER A 436 -1.21 29.35 18.49
C SER A 436 -2.22 28.21 18.35
N GLY A 437 -2.10 27.43 17.29
CA GLY A 437 -2.85 26.19 17.11
C GLY A 437 -2.51 25.13 18.17
N PRO A 438 -3.26 24.01 18.19
CA PRO A 438 -3.11 22.93 19.17
C PRO A 438 -1.76 22.20 19.13
N ASP A 439 -1.03 22.34 18.02
CA ASP A 439 0.31 21.81 17.73
C ASP A 439 1.43 22.83 18.01
N ASP A 440 1.11 23.96 18.66
CA ASP A 440 2.01 25.09 18.89
C ASP A 440 2.53 25.75 17.60
N LYS A 441 1.87 25.48 16.46
CA LYS A 441 2.12 26.11 15.15
C LYS A 441 1.01 27.12 14.81
N HIS A 442 1.12 27.74 13.64
CA HIS A 442 0.09 28.63 13.07
C HIS A 442 -0.37 29.74 14.04
N PRO A 443 0.54 30.64 14.46
CA PRO A 443 0.17 31.73 15.34
C PRO A 443 -0.80 32.68 14.64
N VAL A 444 -1.84 33.09 15.37
CA VAL A 444 -2.85 34.04 14.92
C VAL A 444 -2.82 35.27 15.81
N LYS A 445 -3.11 36.42 15.20
CA LYS A 445 -3.31 37.69 15.90
C LYS A 445 -4.63 38.29 15.46
N GLY A 446 -5.45 38.71 16.41
CA GLY A 446 -6.71 39.37 16.18
C GLY A 446 -6.78 40.67 16.97
N THR A 447 -7.48 41.67 16.41
CA THR A 447 -7.73 42.93 17.09
C THR A 447 -9.24 43.11 17.24
N VAL A 448 -9.66 43.44 18.46
CA VAL A 448 -11.04 43.80 18.79
C VAL A 448 -11.05 45.26 19.23
N LEU A 449 -11.78 46.10 18.50
CA LEU A 449 -12.02 47.49 18.81
C LEU A 449 -13.15 47.58 19.84
N LEU A 450 -12.84 48.12 21.02
CA LEU A 450 -13.80 48.42 22.07
C LEU A 450 -14.19 49.88 21.93
N GLN A 451 -15.39 50.18 21.46
CA GLN A 451 -15.84 51.56 21.21
C GLN A 451 -16.69 52.11 22.37
N ALA A 452 -16.33 53.30 22.85
CA ALA A 452 -17.09 53.99 23.89
C ALA A 452 -18.42 54.52 23.34
N GLN A 453 -19.53 54.25 24.05
CA GLN A 453 -20.83 54.84 23.70
C GLN A 453 -20.77 56.36 23.89
N SER A 454 -21.09 57.12 22.85
CA SER A 454 -21.01 58.59 22.85
C SER A 454 -22.16 59.25 23.63
N ASP A 455 -21.81 60.20 24.50
CA ASP A 455 -22.63 61.08 25.33
C ASP A 455 -23.95 61.59 24.71
N SER A 456 -25.12 61.09 25.13
CA SER A 456 -26.42 61.63 24.66
C SER A 456 -27.50 61.87 25.74
N ILE A 457 -27.20 61.62 27.02
CA ILE A 457 -28.21 61.73 28.09
C ILE A 457 -28.28 63.15 28.70
N ALA A 458 -27.17 63.89 28.75
CA ALA A 458 -27.10 65.16 29.51
C ALA A 458 -27.53 66.43 28.75
N GLN A 459 -27.70 66.40 27.42
CA GLN A 459 -28.03 67.60 26.62
C GLN A 459 -29.52 67.76 26.29
N LYS A 460 -30.39 66.85 26.74
CA LYS A 460 -31.82 66.87 26.37
C LYS A 460 -32.74 67.49 27.44
N VAL A 461 -32.39 67.50 28.73
CA VAL A 461 -33.34 67.81 29.84
C VAL A 461 -33.13 69.22 30.42
N THR A 462 -34.22 70.00 30.52
CA THR A 462 -34.25 71.34 31.13
C THR A 462 -34.83 71.34 32.54
N SER A 463 -35.82 70.49 32.84
CA SER A 463 -36.33 70.30 34.20
C SER A 463 -36.97 68.92 34.40
N VAL A 464 -37.00 68.48 35.66
CA VAL A 464 -37.76 67.30 36.10
C VAL A 464 -38.66 67.74 37.25
N GLU A 465 -39.95 67.56 37.07
CA GLU A 465 -40.99 67.96 38.02
C GLU A 465 -41.74 66.73 38.52
N VAL A 466 -42.21 66.81 39.76
CA VAL A 466 -43.10 65.80 40.36
C VAL A 466 -44.51 66.39 40.38
N LEU A 467 -45.39 65.85 39.54
CA LEU A 467 -46.81 66.17 39.51
C LEU A 467 -47.58 65.20 40.42
N PHE A 468 -48.50 65.75 41.20
CA PHE A 468 -49.40 64.98 42.05
C PHE A 468 -50.70 65.74 42.29
N THR A 469 -51.76 65.03 42.66
CA THR A 469 -53.00 65.66 43.11
C THR A 469 -52.88 65.98 44.60
N PRO A 470 -52.92 67.26 45.01
CA PRO A 470 -52.91 67.61 46.42
C PRO A 470 -54.15 67.08 47.12
N GLY A 471 -54.02 66.74 48.41
CA GLY A 471 -55.16 66.35 49.23
C GLY A 471 -56.07 67.52 49.60
N THR A 472 -57.10 67.19 50.37
CA THR A 472 -57.95 68.18 51.07
C THR A 472 -57.69 68.08 52.58
N GLU A 473 -58.03 69.13 53.32
CA GLU A 473 -58.07 69.10 54.79
C GLU A 473 -58.80 67.85 55.33
N GLU A 474 -59.86 67.42 54.63
CA GLU A 474 -60.66 66.25 55.00
C GLU A 474 -60.01 64.90 54.62
N ALA A 475 -59.18 64.85 53.56
CA ALA A 475 -58.62 63.61 53.04
C ALA A 475 -57.27 63.23 53.69
N ASN A 476 -56.41 64.20 53.99
CA ASN A 476 -55.07 63.95 54.54
C ASN A 476 -54.51 65.11 55.39
N GLY A 477 -55.32 66.14 55.70
CA GLY A 477 -54.90 67.29 56.50
C GLY A 477 -53.88 68.22 55.82
N SER A 478 -53.73 68.13 54.48
CA SER A 478 -52.82 69.01 53.74
C SER A 478 -53.29 69.27 52.31
N VAL A 479 -53.34 70.56 51.94
CA VAL A 479 -53.61 71.01 50.56
C VAL A 479 -52.34 71.13 49.70
N THR A 480 -51.17 70.77 50.23
CA THR A 480 -49.87 70.88 49.54
C THR A 480 -49.10 69.56 49.47
N ALA A 481 -49.63 68.48 50.03
CA ALA A 481 -49.03 67.15 50.01
C ALA A 481 -49.90 66.13 49.25
N PRO A 482 -49.30 65.12 48.60
CA PRO A 482 -50.03 64.06 47.93
C PRO A 482 -50.82 63.20 48.92
N VAL A 483 -51.90 62.58 48.43
CA VAL A 483 -52.68 61.60 49.19
C VAL A 483 -52.13 60.21 48.94
N VAL A 484 -51.99 59.43 50.01
CA VAL A 484 -51.51 58.06 49.89
C VAL A 484 -52.55 57.20 49.15
N GLY A 485 -52.10 56.36 48.22
CA GLY A 485 -52.94 55.64 47.27
C GLY A 485 -53.19 56.37 45.95
N THR A 486 -52.66 57.59 45.77
CA THR A 486 -52.71 58.31 44.49
C THR A 486 -51.45 58.12 43.64
N GLU A 487 -51.57 58.37 42.35
CA GLU A 487 -50.45 58.30 41.41
C GLU A 487 -49.64 59.62 41.44
N MET A 488 -48.34 59.47 41.66
CA MET A 488 -47.33 60.50 41.44
C MET A 488 -46.82 60.37 40.01
N ARG A 489 -46.62 61.48 39.30
CA ARG A 489 -46.13 61.49 37.92
C ARG A 489 -44.92 62.39 37.77
N ALA A 490 -43.83 61.84 37.25
CA ALA A 490 -42.70 62.62 36.78
C ALA A 490 -43.10 63.35 35.49
N ARG A 491 -42.70 64.61 35.37
CA ARG A 491 -42.76 65.37 34.13
C ARG A 491 -41.36 65.86 33.79
N THR A 492 -40.85 65.42 32.65
CA THR A 492 -39.54 65.85 32.18
C THR A 492 -39.73 66.82 31.02
N LEU A 493 -39.21 68.03 31.19
CA LEU A 493 -39.14 69.01 30.12
C LEU A 493 -37.76 68.94 29.48
N CYS A 494 -37.75 68.96 28.15
CA CYS A 494 -36.54 69.01 27.34
C CYS A 494 -36.31 70.43 26.79
N VAL A 495 -35.27 70.61 25.98
CA VAL A 495 -35.01 71.86 25.25
C VAL A 495 -36.29 72.38 24.58
N ASN A 496 -36.50 73.70 24.60
CA ASN A 496 -37.73 74.38 24.15
C ASN A 496 -38.99 74.05 24.93
N ASN A 497 -38.87 73.57 26.19
CA ASN A 497 -39.99 73.30 27.08
C ASN A 497 -40.93 72.19 26.56
N THR A 498 -40.40 71.27 25.74
CA THR A 498 -41.16 70.14 25.19
C THR A 498 -41.26 69.04 26.23
N ASP A 499 -42.46 68.49 26.44
CA ASP A 499 -42.64 67.34 27.33
C ASP A 499 -42.04 66.08 26.68
N CYS A 500 -41.00 65.56 27.30
CA CYS A 500 -40.25 64.39 26.84
C CYS A 500 -40.26 63.27 27.88
N THR A 501 -41.27 63.26 28.74
CA THR A 501 -41.39 62.33 29.86
C THR A 501 -41.27 60.86 29.43
N ASP A 502 -41.84 60.51 28.27
CA ASP A 502 -41.88 59.13 27.81
C ASP A 502 -40.55 58.62 27.24
N ALA A 503 -39.59 59.51 26.97
CA ALA A 503 -38.29 59.16 26.41
C ALA A 503 -37.32 58.55 27.45
N PHE A 504 -37.68 58.54 28.74
CA PHE A 504 -36.76 58.18 29.82
C PHE A 504 -37.31 57.08 30.75
N ASN A 505 -36.38 56.38 31.39
CA ASN A 505 -36.61 55.55 32.56
C ASN A 505 -36.24 56.36 33.83
N TYR A 506 -36.97 56.13 34.92
CA TYR A 506 -36.89 56.94 36.14
C TYR A 506 -36.48 56.10 37.35
N GLN A 507 -36.20 56.76 38.46
CA GLN A 507 -36.12 56.15 39.79
C GLN A 507 -36.71 57.12 40.81
N TRP A 508 -37.75 56.67 41.52
CA TRP A 508 -38.36 57.43 42.62
C TRP A 508 -37.56 57.23 43.91
N GLU A 509 -37.42 58.30 44.70
CA GLU A 509 -36.62 58.30 45.91
C GLU A 509 -37.35 59.04 47.05
N ILE A 510 -37.12 58.58 48.28
CA ILE A 510 -37.68 59.16 49.50
C ILE A 510 -36.58 59.64 50.46
N SER A 511 -36.89 60.64 51.29
CA SER A 511 -35.97 61.21 52.27
C SER A 511 -36.71 61.68 53.52
N ASP A 512 -36.06 61.58 54.69
CA ASP A 512 -36.62 62.05 55.97
C ASP A 512 -36.29 63.54 56.21
N GLU A 513 -35.25 64.05 55.56
CA GLU A 513 -34.58 65.31 55.92
C GLU A 513 -34.11 66.12 54.70
N MET A 514 -34.53 65.74 53.49
CA MET A 514 -34.10 66.29 52.18
C MET A 514 -32.59 66.19 51.86
N LYS A 515 -31.79 65.52 52.70
CA LYS A 515 -30.34 65.39 52.51
C LYS A 515 -29.93 64.01 52.01
N SER A 516 -30.42 62.96 52.67
CA SER A 516 -30.16 61.55 52.35
C SER A 516 -31.36 60.95 51.63
N TRP A 517 -31.15 60.36 50.45
CA TRP A 517 -32.22 59.85 49.58
C TRP A 517 -32.07 58.35 49.35
N GLN A 518 -33.17 57.61 49.48
CA GLN A 518 -33.23 56.17 49.28
C GLN A 518 -34.13 55.82 48.10
N SER A 519 -33.64 54.97 47.19
CA SER A 519 -34.42 54.48 46.04
C SER A 519 -35.58 53.60 46.49
N VAL A 520 -36.77 53.86 45.94
CA VAL A 520 -37.94 52.98 46.08
C VAL A 520 -37.79 51.80 45.11
N PRO A 521 -37.64 50.55 45.61
CA PRO A 521 -37.43 49.39 44.73
C PRO A 521 -38.57 49.20 43.72
N GLY A 522 -38.23 49.02 42.44
CA GLY A 522 -39.18 48.77 41.37
C GLY A 522 -39.97 50.00 40.88
N ALA A 523 -39.83 51.16 41.52
CA ALA A 523 -40.46 52.41 41.09
C ALA A 523 -39.62 53.09 39.99
N THR A 524 -39.56 52.46 38.80
CA THR A 524 -38.70 52.90 37.69
C THR A 524 -39.44 53.55 36.51
N LYS A 525 -40.76 53.69 36.62
CA LYS A 525 -41.62 54.30 35.61
C LYS A 525 -41.81 55.79 35.86
N ALA A 526 -42.27 56.51 34.84
CA ALA A 526 -42.67 57.92 34.95
C ALA A 526 -43.83 58.12 35.95
N THR A 527 -44.59 57.07 36.24
CA THR A 527 -45.64 57.08 37.25
C THR A 527 -45.30 56.16 38.40
N TRP A 528 -45.68 56.56 39.61
CA TRP A 528 -45.52 55.77 40.82
C TRP A 528 -46.78 55.90 41.69
N LEU A 529 -47.44 54.76 41.93
CA LEU A 529 -48.57 54.70 42.85
C LEU A 529 -48.04 54.78 44.29
N LEU A 530 -48.35 55.87 44.99
CA LEU A 530 -47.86 56.14 46.35
C LEU A 530 -48.47 55.12 47.34
N PRO A 531 -47.70 54.19 47.92
CA PRO A 531 -48.26 53.12 48.76
C PRO A 531 -48.56 53.60 50.18
N TYR A 532 -49.53 52.97 50.86
CA TYR A 532 -49.90 53.22 52.27
C TYR A 532 -48.73 53.10 53.25
N SER A 533 -47.81 52.19 52.95
CA SER A 533 -46.56 52.02 53.68
C SER A 533 -45.51 51.49 52.72
N LEU A 534 -44.25 51.90 52.90
CA LEU A 534 -43.12 51.31 52.19
C LEU A 534 -42.28 50.50 53.20
N ASN A 535 -42.09 49.21 52.94
CA ASN A 535 -41.40 48.29 53.85
C ASN A 535 -41.95 48.26 55.30
N GLY A 536 -43.26 48.50 55.46
CA GLY A 536 -43.93 48.54 56.76
C GLY A 536 -43.87 49.88 57.49
N GLU A 537 -43.20 50.89 56.93
CA GLU A 537 -43.13 52.24 57.50
C GLU A 537 -44.09 53.22 56.80
N SER A 538 -44.63 54.16 57.58
CA SER A 538 -45.49 55.24 57.08
C SER A 538 -44.67 56.25 56.26
N LEU A 539 -45.24 56.71 55.14
CA LEU A 539 -44.66 57.77 54.31
C LEU A 539 -45.04 59.18 54.78
N GLN A 540 -45.69 59.31 55.94
CA GLN A 540 -46.03 60.61 56.51
C GLN A 540 -44.76 61.40 56.90
N ASN A 541 -44.73 62.70 56.57
CA ASN A 541 -43.59 63.60 56.79
C ASN A 541 -42.30 63.22 56.03
N LYS A 542 -42.40 62.39 54.98
CA LYS A 542 -41.28 62.08 54.08
C LYS A 542 -41.28 63.03 52.88
N TYR A 543 -40.11 63.32 52.35
CA TYR A 543 -39.90 64.03 51.09
C TYR A 543 -39.76 63.03 49.95
N ILE A 544 -40.33 63.36 48.79
CA ILE A 544 -40.29 62.51 47.58
C ILE A 544 -39.62 63.30 46.46
N ARG A 545 -38.75 62.63 45.70
CA ARG A 545 -38.24 63.13 44.42
C ARG A 545 -38.18 62.02 43.39
N VAL A 546 -37.91 62.41 42.15
CA VAL A 546 -37.66 61.48 41.04
C VAL A 546 -36.40 61.90 40.30
N ARG A 547 -35.61 60.93 39.83
CA ARG A 547 -34.47 61.16 38.94
C ARG A 547 -34.57 60.31 37.67
N ILE A 548 -33.92 60.76 36.60
CA ILE A 548 -33.78 60.01 35.35
C ILE A 548 -32.61 59.04 35.48
N ILE A 549 -32.77 57.80 34.98
CA ILE A 549 -31.72 56.77 35.02
C ILE A 549 -31.24 56.31 33.63
N SER A 550 -32.07 56.38 32.58
CA SER A 550 -31.66 56.08 31.19
C SER A 550 -32.65 56.63 30.16
N ASP A 551 -32.29 56.65 28.87
CA ASP A 551 -33.22 56.87 27.76
C ASP A 551 -33.88 55.55 27.28
N LYS A 552 -34.98 55.65 26.54
CA LYS A 552 -35.68 54.50 25.94
C LYS A 552 -35.35 54.27 24.47
N GLU A 553 -34.71 55.21 23.77
CA GLU A 553 -34.32 55.03 22.36
C GLU A 553 -33.14 54.07 22.17
N ASN A 554 -32.24 53.94 23.15
CA ASN A 554 -31.22 52.88 23.17
C ASN A 554 -31.78 51.46 23.37
N ALA A 555 -33.10 51.29 23.55
CA ALA A 555 -33.75 49.98 23.61
C ALA A 555 -34.40 49.55 22.28
N LYS A 556 -34.26 50.33 21.19
CA LYS A 556 -34.98 50.09 19.93
C LYS A 556 -34.16 50.03 18.64
N SER A 557 -32.81 50.09 18.67
CA SER A 557 -32.03 49.91 17.43
C SER A 557 -31.73 48.44 17.06
N SER A 558 -32.61 47.51 17.45
CA SER A 558 -32.65 46.18 16.84
C SER A 558 -33.66 46.19 15.68
N THR A 559 -33.28 46.69 14.50
CA THR A 559 -33.83 46.24 13.20
C THR A 559 -33.20 46.95 11.98
N ALA A 560 -32.75 46.12 11.03
CA ALA A 560 -32.51 46.38 9.59
C ALA A 560 -31.31 47.29 9.22
N ALA A 561 -30.56 47.10 8.13
CA ALA A 561 -30.70 46.24 6.96
C ALA A 561 -29.31 45.96 6.35
N SER A 562 -29.26 44.88 5.57
CA SER A 562 -28.24 44.57 4.56
C SER A 562 -27.91 45.76 3.67
N ASP A 563 -26.64 45.93 3.29
CA ASP A 563 -26.30 46.32 1.93
C ASP A 563 -24.91 45.82 1.52
N ALA A 564 -24.87 45.36 0.28
CA ALA A 564 -23.77 44.69 -0.40
C ALA A 564 -22.74 45.68 -0.97
N ASN A 565 -21.46 45.28 -0.90
CA ASN A 565 -20.56 45.21 -2.06
C ASN A 565 -19.31 44.41 -1.72
#